data_AF-A0A2M8G3A9-F1
#
_entry.id   AF-A0A2M8G3A9-F1
#
_cell.length_a   1.000
_cell.length_b   1.000
_cell.length_c   1.000
_cell.angle_alpha   90.00
_cell.angle_beta   90.00
_cell.angle_gamma   90.00
#
_symmetry.space_group_name_H-M   'P 1'
#
loop_
_entity.id
_entity.type
_entity.pdbx_description
1 polymer ?
#
loop_
_entity_poly.entity_id
_entity_poly.type
_entity_poly.pdbx_seq_one_letter_code
_entity_poly.pdbx_strand_id
1 'polypeptide(L)'
;MRTIIVLWLLLIAVTSVVLAADNCIGISDLDKKVTCYERKIQENQGRQKTLAGTIAYLDNKTKLTLSQIEKTETDIKTLEEEVNVLTVKISNLDINLSDVSRLLIARVGEAYKRHSVNPTLHLLTAGGLTDFLERAKYLKAAQQNDQKLLLEMQQSRNLSQQQKELKEQKQTDLENLKKQLATQNASLLQQKSVKTNLLDQTKNDEQRYQQLLTIAKAEYLAIQDIIAHKGKETAAGHVDAGDKIASIIQGASCNSNGTHVHFIVSENGAAKNPFDWLSGSVDWVDNSDGDQFNPHGNWTWPIKSRVKFNQGYGVTSFVQTYHWYPFHNGIDINSESANTVMAVKPGTLYKGSYIGWNGCTLPYVRVDHDENSLETLYLHVIY
;
A
#
# COMPACT_ATOMS: atom_id res chain seq x y z
N MET A 1 -60.11 23.20 47.05
CA MET A 1 -58.64 22.99 47.12
C MET A 1 -58.18 22.34 45.82
N ARG A 2 -57.30 23.04 45.09
CA ARG A 2 -56.18 22.55 44.23
C ARG A 2 -56.51 21.53 43.12
N THR A 3 -56.60 21.96 41.85
CA THR A 3 -55.52 21.94 40.80
C THR A 3 -54.85 20.55 40.68
N ILE A 4 -54.77 19.90 39.52
CA ILE A 4 -53.84 20.22 38.42
C ILE A 4 -54.24 19.42 37.15
N ILE A 5 -54.28 20.11 36.01
CA ILE A 5 -54.27 19.59 34.64
C ILE A 5 -52.86 19.07 34.35
N VAL A 6 -52.70 17.81 33.92
CA VAL A 6 -51.41 17.31 33.40
C VAL A 6 -51.58 16.91 31.93
N LEU A 7 -51.05 17.79 31.08
CA LEU A 7 -50.73 17.57 29.67
C LEU A 7 -49.96 16.25 29.49
N TRP A 8 -50.48 15.36 28.65
CA TRP A 8 -49.68 14.35 27.96
C TRP A 8 -49.21 14.92 26.62
N LEU A 9 -48.11 15.67 26.65
CA LEU A 9 -47.32 15.97 25.46
C LEU A 9 -46.46 14.74 25.17
N LEU A 10 -46.91 13.94 24.22
CA LEU A 10 -46.15 12.86 23.61
C LEU A 10 -44.99 13.49 22.84
N LEU A 11 -43.83 13.59 23.51
CA LEU A 11 -42.59 14.09 22.93
C LEU A 11 -42.09 13.05 21.92
N ILE A 12 -42.41 13.26 20.65
CA ILE A 12 -41.75 12.57 19.53
C ILE A 12 -40.30 13.07 19.53
N ALA A 13 -39.41 12.32 20.20
CA ALA A 13 -37.97 12.48 20.05
C ALA A 13 -37.56 11.93 18.68
N VAL A 14 -37.84 12.71 17.62
CA VAL A 14 -37.12 12.55 16.35
C VAL A 14 -35.69 12.94 16.67
N THR A 15 -34.81 11.97 16.84
CA THR A 15 -33.37 12.19 16.83
C THR A 15 -33.01 12.62 15.41
N SER A 16 -33.07 13.92 15.16
CA SER A 16 -32.43 14.53 14.00
C SER A 16 -30.95 14.24 14.11
N VAL A 17 -30.49 13.26 13.32
CA VAL A 17 -29.07 13.09 13.01
C VAL A 17 -28.65 14.39 12.33
N VAL A 18 -28.06 15.30 13.10
CA VAL A 18 -27.37 16.44 12.53
C VAL A 18 -26.17 15.86 11.78
N LEU A 19 -26.31 15.72 10.46
CA LEU A 19 -25.16 15.55 9.57
C LEU A 19 -24.30 16.80 9.78
N ALA A 20 -23.27 16.68 10.63
CA ALA A 20 -22.27 17.72 10.75
C ALA A 20 -21.72 17.99 9.34
N ALA A 21 -21.89 19.22 8.85
CA ALA A 21 -21.39 19.62 7.54
C ALA A 21 -19.89 19.31 7.46
N ASP A 22 -19.48 18.65 6.38
CA ASP A 22 -18.08 18.27 6.20
C ASP A 22 -17.23 19.50 5.88
N ASN A 23 -16.68 20.11 6.93
CA ASN A 23 -15.83 21.28 6.86
C ASN A 23 -14.52 21.11 6.05
N CYS A 24 -14.14 19.89 5.66
CA CYS A 24 -12.98 19.67 4.81
C CYS A 24 -13.30 19.82 3.31
N ILE A 25 -14.58 19.74 2.90
CA ILE A 25 -14.99 19.84 1.49
C ILE A 25 -14.69 21.23 0.91
N GLY A 26 -14.82 22.29 1.71
CA GLY A 26 -14.60 23.67 1.27
C GLY A 26 -13.13 24.09 1.16
N ILE A 27 -12.17 23.21 1.46
CA ILE A 27 -10.74 23.51 1.41
C ILE A 27 -10.24 23.29 -0.02
N SER A 28 -9.82 24.37 -0.69
CA SER A 28 -9.27 24.32 -2.06
C SER A 28 -7.81 23.84 -2.11
N ASP A 29 -7.06 24.12 -1.04
CA ASP A 29 -5.66 23.73 -0.88
C ASP A 29 -5.57 22.24 -0.55
N LEU A 30 -4.99 21.45 -1.46
CA LEU A 30 -4.97 19.98 -1.36
C LEU A 30 -4.19 19.49 -0.15
N ASP A 31 -3.09 20.15 0.22
CA ASP A 31 -2.31 19.79 1.40
C ASP A 31 -3.12 20.00 2.68
N LYS A 32 -3.80 21.15 2.80
CA LYS A 32 -4.69 21.40 3.94
C LYS A 32 -5.88 20.45 3.96
N LYS A 33 -6.39 20.05 2.80
CA LYS A 33 -7.49 19.09 2.67
C LYS A 33 -7.07 17.70 3.14
N VAL A 34 -5.88 17.23 2.74
CA VAL A 34 -5.26 15.99 3.23
C VAL A 34 -5.11 16.03 4.75
N THR A 35 -4.47 17.06 5.31
CA THR A 35 -4.31 17.21 6.76
C THR A 35 -5.65 17.28 7.50
N CYS A 36 -6.66 17.90 6.91
CA CYS A 36 -8.01 17.96 7.49
C CYS A 36 -8.61 16.56 7.64
N TYR A 37 -8.53 15.72 6.61
CA TYR A 37 -9.04 14.35 6.66
C TYR A 37 -8.19 13.44 7.54
N GLU A 38 -6.86 13.60 7.57
CA GLU A 38 -5.99 12.90 8.53
C GLU A 38 -6.42 13.15 9.98
N ARG A 39 -6.67 14.41 10.35
CA ARG A 39 -7.20 14.77 11.67
C ARG A 39 -8.55 14.12 11.93
N LYS A 40 -9.47 14.15 10.96
CA LYS A 40 -10.79 13.53 11.12
C LYS A 40 -10.72 12.01 11.27
N ILE A 41 -9.76 11.35 10.62
CA ILE A 41 -9.50 9.92 10.83
C ILE A 41 -9.07 9.69 12.28
N GLN A 42 -8.15 10.49 12.80
CA GLN A 42 -7.71 10.40 14.20
C GLN A 42 -8.84 10.68 15.20
N GLU A 43 -9.69 11.67 14.95
CA GLU A 43 -10.85 12.00 15.80
C GLU A 43 -11.92 10.90 15.83
N ASN A 44 -12.07 10.19 14.70
CA ASN A 44 -12.98 9.05 14.59
C ASN A 44 -12.33 7.75 15.04
N GLN A 45 -11.01 7.72 15.23
CA GLN A 45 -10.28 6.59 15.79
C GLN A 45 -10.72 6.39 17.25
N GLY A 46 -11.33 5.24 17.54
CA GLY A 46 -11.99 4.92 18.80
C GLY A 46 -13.52 5.02 18.78
N ARG A 47 -14.12 5.66 17.77
CA ARG A 47 -15.59 5.72 17.58
C ARG A 47 -16.15 4.53 16.81
N GLN A 48 -15.31 3.63 16.30
CA GLN A 48 -15.70 2.40 15.59
C GLN A 48 -16.45 1.37 16.47
N LYS A 49 -16.78 1.72 17.72
CA LYS A 49 -17.69 0.94 18.56
C LYS A 49 -19.14 0.99 18.09
N THR A 50 -19.48 1.90 17.17
CA THR A 50 -20.83 2.05 16.59
C THR A 50 -20.75 1.95 15.06
N LEU A 51 -21.84 1.55 14.41
CA LEU A 51 -21.92 1.47 12.95
C LEU A 51 -21.65 2.83 12.33
N ALA A 52 -22.28 3.88 12.86
CA ALA A 52 -22.10 5.25 12.39
C ALA A 52 -20.65 5.72 12.51
N GLY A 53 -19.97 5.38 13.61
CA GLY A 53 -18.56 5.72 13.82
C GLY A 53 -17.63 5.00 12.85
N THR A 54 -17.87 3.71 12.58
CA THR A 54 -17.10 2.92 11.60
C THR A 54 -17.31 3.42 10.18
N ILE A 55 -18.56 3.75 9.80
CA ILE A 55 -18.87 4.37 8.50
C ILE A 55 -18.16 5.71 8.36
N ALA A 56 -18.20 6.56 9.40
CA ALA A 56 -17.55 7.86 9.36
C ALA A 56 -16.02 7.75 9.25
N TYR A 57 -15.40 6.75 9.89
CA TYR A 57 -13.99 6.43 9.71
C TYR A 57 -13.67 6.04 8.26
N LEU A 58 -14.42 5.10 7.68
CA LEU A 58 -14.25 4.65 6.30
C LEU A 58 -14.47 5.78 5.28
N ASP A 59 -15.44 6.65 5.52
CA ASP A 59 -15.71 7.81 4.68
C ASP A 59 -14.58 8.83 4.71
N ASN A 60 -14.03 9.11 5.89
CA ASN A 60 -12.89 10.01 6.00
C ASN A 60 -11.63 9.42 5.35
N LYS A 61 -11.41 8.11 5.47
CA LYS A 61 -10.31 7.41 4.78
C LYS A 61 -10.47 7.50 3.26
N THR A 62 -11.68 7.26 2.75
CA THR A 62 -12.00 7.40 1.33
C THR A 62 -11.75 8.82 0.82
N LYS A 63 -12.16 9.83 1.58
CA LYS A 63 -11.96 11.25 1.22
C LYS A 63 -10.50 11.67 1.28
N LEU A 64 -9.72 11.14 2.24
CA LEU A 64 -8.28 11.32 2.29
C LEU A 64 -7.62 10.75 1.02
N THR A 65 -7.91 9.49 0.69
CA THR A 65 -7.35 8.85 -0.52
C THR A 65 -7.76 9.58 -1.80
N LEU A 66 -9.01 10.03 -1.93
CA LEU A 66 -9.44 10.87 -3.05
C LEU A 66 -8.65 12.18 -3.15
N SER A 67 -8.40 12.84 -2.02
CA SER A 67 -7.62 14.09 -2.00
C SER A 67 -6.14 13.85 -2.35
N GLN A 68 -5.59 12.71 -1.93
CA GLN A 68 -4.23 12.30 -2.31
C GLN A 68 -4.12 11.96 -3.79
N ILE A 69 -5.13 11.31 -4.37
CA ILE A 69 -5.22 11.05 -5.82
C ILE A 69 -5.24 12.37 -6.58
N GLU A 70 -6.12 13.30 -6.20
CA GLU A 70 -6.24 14.63 -6.82
C GLU A 70 -4.90 15.39 -6.79
N LYS A 71 -4.16 15.29 -5.68
CA LYS A 71 -2.81 15.85 -5.55
C LYS A 71 -1.82 15.15 -6.48
N THR A 72 -1.76 13.83 -6.46
CA THR A 72 -0.83 13.06 -7.31
C THR A 72 -1.10 13.28 -8.80
N GLU A 73 -2.36 13.41 -9.23
CA GLU A 73 -2.71 13.76 -10.61
C GLU A 73 -2.23 15.17 -11.00
N THR A 74 -2.35 16.13 -10.08
CA THR A 74 -1.85 17.50 -10.28
C THR A 74 -0.32 17.53 -10.38
N ASP A 75 0.37 16.77 -9.51
CA ASP A 75 1.82 16.66 -9.52
C ASP A 75 2.32 15.99 -10.82
N ILE A 76 1.64 14.93 -11.28
CA ILE A 76 1.90 14.28 -12.58
C ILE A 76 1.80 15.29 -13.71
N LYS A 77 0.70 16.05 -13.79
CA LYS A 77 0.49 17.04 -14.84
C LYS A 77 1.58 18.11 -14.84
N THR A 78 1.93 18.62 -13.66
CA THR A 78 2.98 19.63 -13.50
C THR A 78 4.33 19.08 -13.98
N LEU A 79 4.65 17.86 -13.60
CA LEU A 79 5.91 17.22 -13.96
C LEU A 79 6.00 16.90 -15.46
N GLU A 80 4.89 16.52 -16.10
CA GLU A 80 4.80 16.37 -17.56
C GLU A 80 5.05 17.69 -18.29
N GLU A 81 4.48 18.80 -17.81
CA GLU A 81 4.72 20.14 -18.35
C GLU A 81 6.20 20.54 -18.19
N GLU A 82 6.81 20.30 -17.03
CA GLU A 82 8.23 20.58 -16.79
C GLU A 82 9.16 19.75 -17.70
N VAL A 83 8.87 18.45 -17.90
CA VAL A 83 9.61 17.58 -18.82
C VAL A 83 9.50 18.09 -20.27
N ASN A 84 8.33 18.57 -20.67
CA ASN A 84 8.13 19.17 -21.99
C ASN A 84 8.95 20.46 -22.16
N VAL A 85 8.93 21.34 -21.15
CA VAL A 85 9.74 22.57 -21.15
C VAL A 85 11.24 22.25 -21.22
N LEU A 86 11.72 21.27 -20.46
CA LEU A 86 13.12 20.82 -20.51
C LEU A 86 13.47 20.25 -21.88
N THR A 87 12.57 19.49 -22.50
CA THR A 87 12.77 18.93 -23.84
C THR A 87 12.99 20.02 -24.88
N VAL A 88 12.16 21.07 -24.86
CA VAL A 88 12.33 22.23 -25.76
C VAL A 88 13.64 22.98 -25.48
N LYS A 89 13.98 23.21 -24.20
CA LYS A 89 15.24 23.88 -23.81
C LYS A 89 16.48 23.10 -24.28
N ILE A 90 16.51 21.79 -24.08
CA ILE A 90 17.60 20.91 -24.51
C ILE A 90 17.73 20.95 -26.03
N SER A 91 16.62 20.86 -26.76
CA SER A 91 16.62 20.93 -28.23
C SER A 91 17.25 22.24 -28.73
N ASN A 92 16.87 23.38 -28.15
CA ASN A 92 17.43 24.67 -28.52
C ASN A 92 18.93 24.77 -28.18
N LEU A 93 19.35 24.27 -27.01
CA LEU A 93 20.76 24.23 -26.62
C LEU A 93 21.60 23.36 -27.56
N ASP A 94 21.08 22.20 -27.96
CA ASP A 94 21.79 21.27 -28.86
C ASP A 94 21.92 21.84 -30.29
N ILE A 95 20.90 22.54 -30.80
CA ILE A 95 20.98 23.26 -32.09
C ILE A 95 22.07 24.34 -32.02
N ASN A 96 22.04 25.20 -30.99
CA ASN A 96 23.01 26.28 -30.83
C ASN A 96 24.44 25.75 -30.68
N LEU A 97 24.63 24.68 -29.89
CA LEU A 97 25.91 24.02 -29.71
C LEU A 97 26.44 23.43 -31.03
N SER A 98 25.56 22.82 -31.83
CA SER A 98 25.91 22.29 -33.15
C SER A 98 26.39 23.39 -34.10
N ASP A 99 25.67 24.51 -34.15
CA ASP A 99 26.03 25.65 -35.01
C ASP A 99 27.35 26.29 -34.61
N VAL A 100 27.55 26.56 -33.31
CA VAL A 100 28.80 27.12 -32.79
C VAL A 100 29.96 26.16 -33.03
N SER A 101 29.76 24.86 -32.78
CA SER A 101 30.79 23.83 -33.01
C SER A 101 31.20 23.78 -34.48
N ARG A 102 30.24 23.83 -35.41
CA ARG A 102 30.50 23.83 -36.85
C ARG A 102 31.31 25.06 -37.29
N LEU A 103 30.92 26.25 -36.82
CA LEU A 103 31.63 27.50 -37.13
C LEU A 103 33.06 27.48 -36.59
N LEU A 104 33.24 27.01 -35.35
CA LEU A 104 34.53 26.92 -34.71
C LEU A 104 35.46 25.93 -35.43
N ILE A 105 34.96 24.75 -35.82
CA ILE A 105 35.73 23.76 -36.61
C ILE A 105 36.19 24.37 -37.93
N ALA A 106 35.29 25.05 -38.67
CA ALA A 106 35.64 25.70 -39.92
C ALA A 106 36.75 26.75 -39.71
N ARG A 107 36.63 27.55 -38.64
CA ARG A 107 37.60 28.60 -38.32
C ARG A 107 38.97 28.06 -37.90
N VAL A 108 39.00 26.98 -37.12
CA VAL A 108 40.24 26.28 -36.75
C VAL A 108 40.92 25.72 -38.01
N GLY A 109 40.16 25.13 -38.93
CA GLY A 109 40.69 24.66 -40.22
C GLY A 109 41.32 25.79 -41.05
N GLU A 110 40.65 26.94 -41.15
CA GLU A 110 41.19 28.12 -41.86
C GLU A 110 42.37 28.78 -41.13
N ALA A 111 42.43 28.71 -39.79
CA ALA A 111 43.60 29.14 -39.03
C ALA A 111 44.80 28.23 -39.29
N TYR A 112 44.59 26.91 -39.34
CA TYR A 112 45.64 25.92 -39.63
C TYR A 112 46.24 26.10 -41.02
N LYS A 113 45.40 26.25 -42.06
CA LYS A 113 45.85 26.52 -43.44
C LYS A 113 46.65 27.83 -43.57
N ARG A 114 46.38 28.82 -42.70
CA ARG A 114 47.12 30.09 -42.65
C ARG A 114 48.42 29.99 -41.84
N HIS A 115 48.51 29.07 -40.90
CA HIS A 115 49.73 28.86 -40.10
C HIS A 115 50.85 28.16 -40.90
N SER A 116 50.51 27.42 -41.96
CA SER A 116 51.49 26.84 -42.89
C SER A 116 52.22 27.88 -43.77
N VAL A 117 51.91 29.17 -43.61
CA VAL A 117 52.54 30.28 -44.34
C VAL A 117 53.52 31.00 -43.39
N ASN A 118 54.79 31.13 -43.79
CA ASN A 118 55.90 31.52 -42.91
C ASN A 118 55.68 32.93 -42.28
N PRO A 119 55.73 33.11 -40.95
CA PRO A 119 55.49 34.41 -40.29
C PRO A 119 56.41 35.53 -40.76
N THR A 120 57.63 35.19 -41.17
CA THR A 120 58.62 36.11 -41.74
C THR A 120 58.22 36.59 -43.15
N LEU A 121 57.52 35.75 -43.92
CA LEU A 121 57.00 36.10 -45.25
C LEU A 121 55.86 37.12 -45.14
N HIS A 122 55.03 37.03 -44.09
CA HIS A 122 53.98 38.01 -43.84
C HIS A 122 54.52 39.42 -43.55
N LEU A 123 55.70 39.52 -42.91
CA LEU A 123 56.38 40.78 -42.65
C LEU A 123 56.96 41.41 -43.93
N LEU A 124 57.37 40.57 -44.90
CA LEU A 124 57.87 40.99 -46.22
C LEU A 124 56.75 41.37 -47.21
N THR A 125 55.52 40.89 -46.99
CA THR A 125 54.36 41.18 -47.86
C THR A 125 53.45 42.31 -47.35
N ALA A 126 53.66 42.80 -46.13
CA ALA A 126 52.90 43.92 -45.57
C ALA A 126 53.38 45.25 -46.18
N GLY A 127 52.47 46.21 -46.37
CA GLY A 127 52.78 47.52 -46.97
C GLY A 127 53.66 48.46 -46.11
N GLY A 128 54.33 47.93 -45.08
CA GLY A 128 55.13 48.65 -44.09
C GLY A 128 54.89 48.16 -42.65
N LEU A 129 55.61 48.76 -41.68
CA LEU A 129 55.54 48.39 -40.26
C LEU A 129 54.14 48.60 -39.65
N THR A 130 53.42 49.65 -40.09
CA THR A 130 52.07 49.98 -39.60
C THR A 130 51.04 48.90 -39.97
N ASP A 131 51.03 48.45 -41.22
CA ASP A 131 50.14 47.39 -41.73
C ASP A 131 50.42 46.06 -41.00
N PHE A 132 51.70 45.75 -40.74
CA PHE A 132 52.06 44.59 -39.93
C PHE A 132 51.50 44.66 -38.49
N LEU A 133 51.65 45.81 -37.82
CA LEU A 133 51.17 46.00 -36.44
C LEU A 133 49.64 45.93 -36.35
N GLU A 134 48.92 46.49 -37.32
CA GLU A 134 47.45 46.41 -37.39
C GLU A 134 46.98 44.97 -37.58
N ARG A 135 47.56 44.23 -38.53
CA ARG A 135 47.23 42.81 -38.75
C ARG A 135 47.53 41.95 -37.52
N ALA A 136 48.66 42.20 -36.84
CA ALA A 136 49.00 41.50 -35.60
C ALA A 136 47.97 41.79 -34.48
N LYS A 137 47.50 43.04 -34.38
CA LYS A 137 46.43 43.42 -33.44
C LYS A 137 45.11 42.70 -33.76
N TYR A 138 44.69 42.67 -35.02
CA TYR A 138 43.47 41.97 -35.44
C TYR A 138 43.56 40.45 -35.21
N LEU A 139 44.72 39.85 -35.49
CA LEU A 139 44.94 38.42 -35.22
C LEU A 139 44.84 38.12 -33.73
N LYS A 140 45.45 38.95 -32.86
CA LYS A 140 45.35 38.82 -31.41
C LYS A 140 43.90 38.95 -30.93
N ALA A 141 43.15 39.92 -31.43
CA ALA A 141 41.73 40.09 -31.10
C ALA A 141 40.89 38.88 -31.55
N ALA A 142 41.17 38.35 -32.74
CA ALA A 142 40.52 37.14 -33.26
C ALA A 142 40.78 35.91 -32.38
N GLN A 143 42.04 35.70 -31.96
CA GLN A 143 42.44 34.61 -31.06
C GLN A 143 41.76 34.73 -29.69
N GLN A 144 41.70 35.93 -29.12
CA GLN A 144 41.02 36.18 -27.84
C GLN A 144 39.52 35.87 -27.94
N ASN A 145 38.87 36.26 -29.03
CA ASN A 145 37.46 35.93 -29.27
C ASN A 145 37.23 34.42 -29.44
N ASP A 146 38.14 33.72 -30.12
CA ASP A 146 38.04 32.26 -30.28
C ASP A 146 38.22 31.51 -28.96
N GLN A 147 39.14 31.96 -28.10
CA GLN A 147 39.28 31.44 -26.75
C GLN A 147 38.01 31.69 -25.91
N LYS A 148 37.41 32.88 -26.02
CA LYS A 148 36.13 33.19 -25.36
C LYS A 148 35.01 32.27 -25.83
N LEU A 149 34.87 32.07 -27.14
CA LEU A 149 33.84 31.23 -27.74
C LEU A 149 33.99 29.76 -27.32
N LEU A 150 35.22 29.25 -27.22
CA LEU A 150 35.51 27.91 -26.71
C LEU A 150 35.02 27.73 -25.26
N LEU A 151 35.28 28.71 -24.39
CA LEU A 151 34.83 28.67 -23.00
C LEU A 151 33.29 28.73 -22.90
N GLU A 152 32.65 29.60 -23.70
CA GLU A 152 31.18 29.70 -23.78
C GLU A 152 30.55 28.40 -24.30
N MET A 153 31.17 27.75 -25.29
CA MET A 153 30.73 26.45 -25.81
C MET A 153 30.86 25.35 -24.75
N GLN A 154 31.97 25.32 -24.01
CA GLN A 154 32.16 24.37 -22.91
C GLN A 154 31.11 24.56 -21.81
N GLN A 155 30.84 25.80 -21.41
CA GLN A 155 29.78 26.11 -20.45
C GLN A 155 28.40 25.68 -20.96
N SER A 156 28.09 25.95 -22.23
CA SER A 156 26.82 25.56 -22.85
C SER A 156 26.67 24.03 -22.94
N ARG A 157 27.76 23.30 -23.22
CA ARG A 157 27.83 21.83 -23.18
C ARG A 157 27.50 21.29 -21.79
N ASN A 158 28.13 21.85 -20.76
CA ASN A 158 27.90 21.46 -19.37
C ASN A 158 26.45 21.74 -18.96
N LEU A 159 25.90 22.90 -19.34
CA LEU A 159 24.49 23.24 -19.07
C LEU A 159 23.53 22.27 -19.78
N SER A 160 23.75 21.95 -21.06
CA SER A 160 22.93 20.96 -21.80
C SER A 160 22.96 19.60 -21.10
N GLN A 161 24.13 19.16 -20.64
CA GLN A 161 24.28 17.92 -19.89
C GLN A 161 23.48 17.94 -18.57
N GLN A 162 23.59 19.01 -17.77
CA GLN A 162 22.82 19.17 -16.53
C GLN A 162 21.31 19.17 -16.77
N GLN A 163 20.83 19.79 -17.86
CA GLN A 163 19.41 19.78 -18.20
C GLN A 163 18.93 18.38 -18.62
N LYS A 164 19.77 17.60 -19.30
CA LYS A 164 19.47 16.19 -19.67
C LYS A 164 19.35 15.32 -18.41
N GLU A 165 20.30 15.44 -17.49
CA GLU A 165 20.25 14.74 -16.20
C GLU A 165 19.00 15.12 -15.39
N LEU A 166 18.67 16.41 -15.31
CA LEU A 166 17.46 16.87 -14.63
C LEU A 166 16.18 16.31 -15.29
N LYS A 167 16.15 16.23 -16.63
CA LYS A 167 15.02 15.64 -17.35
C LYS A 167 14.89 14.16 -17.04
N GLU A 168 15.98 13.40 -17.04
CA GLU A 168 15.98 11.97 -16.70
C GLU A 168 15.48 11.72 -15.27
N GLN A 169 15.92 12.55 -14.31
CA GLN A 169 15.41 12.49 -12.94
C GLN A 169 13.90 12.74 -12.89
N LYS A 170 13.41 13.79 -13.55
CA LYS A 170 11.97 14.11 -13.57
C LYS A 170 11.13 13.04 -14.26
N GLN A 171 11.66 12.38 -15.29
CA GLN A 171 11.00 11.24 -15.92
C GLN A 171 10.92 10.04 -14.96
N THR A 172 11.94 9.82 -14.15
CA THR A 172 11.94 8.78 -13.11
C THR A 172 10.90 9.10 -12.03
N ASP A 173 10.84 10.34 -11.58
CA ASP A 173 9.87 10.80 -10.59
C ASP A 173 8.42 10.67 -11.12
N LEU A 174 8.20 10.94 -12.40
CA LEU A 174 6.91 10.78 -13.07
C LEU A 174 6.44 9.32 -13.07
N GLU A 175 7.32 8.38 -13.38
CA GLU A 175 6.99 6.95 -13.36
C GLU A 175 6.71 6.46 -11.93
N ASN A 176 7.40 7.01 -10.92
CA ASN A 176 7.11 6.73 -9.52
C ASN A 176 5.73 7.27 -9.11
N LEU A 177 5.37 8.49 -9.51
CA LEU A 177 4.04 9.06 -9.24
C LEU A 177 2.93 8.26 -9.92
N LYS A 178 3.13 7.78 -11.15
CA LYS A 178 2.15 6.91 -11.84
C LYS A 178 1.94 5.59 -11.10
N LYS A 179 3.01 4.97 -10.59
CA LYS A 179 2.91 3.76 -9.75
C LYS A 179 2.16 4.05 -8.45
N GLN A 180 2.46 5.18 -7.81
CA GLN A 180 1.75 5.63 -6.61
C GLN A 180 0.25 5.83 -6.89
N LEU A 181 -0.10 6.48 -8.00
CA LEU A 181 -1.49 6.68 -8.42
C LEU A 181 -2.23 5.36 -8.64
N ALA A 182 -1.58 4.37 -9.24
CA ALA A 182 -2.17 3.04 -9.42
C ALA A 182 -2.48 2.37 -8.06
N THR A 183 -1.53 2.44 -7.11
CA THR A 183 -1.71 1.93 -5.75
C THR A 183 -2.82 2.66 -4.99
N GLN A 184 -2.89 3.99 -5.09
CA GLN A 184 -3.94 4.79 -4.48
C GLN A 184 -5.33 4.44 -5.04
N ASN A 185 -5.45 4.24 -6.36
CA ASN A 185 -6.70 3.81 -6.99
C ASN A 185 -7.14 2.41 -6.55
N ALA A 186 -6.21 1.46 -6.46
CA ALA A 186 -6.49 0.14 -5.91
C ALA A 186 -6.97 0.22 -4.46
N SER A 187 -6.31 1.03 -3.62
CA SER A 187 -6.73 1.28 -2.24
C SER A 187 -8.12 1.92 -2.16
N LEU A 188 -8.44 2.87 -3.04
CA LEU A 188 -9.76 3.52 -3.09
C LEU A 188 -10.88 2.52 -3.40
N LEU A 189 -10.67 1.63 -4.37
CA LEU A 189 -11.62 0.57 -4.70
C LEU A 189 -11.83 -0.36 -3.51
N GLN A 190 -10.74 -0.74 -2.84
CA GLN A 190 -10.78 -1.59 -1.65
C GLN A 190 -11.59 -0.95 -0.52
N GLN A 191 -11.34 0.31 -0.21
CA GLN A 191 -12.08 1.04 0.84
C GLN A 191 -13.58 1.14 0.55
N LYS A 192 -13.97 1.32 -0.73
CA LYS A 192 -15.37 1.32 -1.15
C LYS A 192 -16.02 -0.06 -1.01
N SER A 193 -15.29 -1.13 -1.36
CA SER A 193 -15.75 -2.52 -1.20
C SER A 193 -16.02 -2.85 0.27
N VAL A 194 -15.06 -2.55 1.14
CA VAL A 194 -15.15 -2.74 2.60
C VAL A 194 -16.38 -2.02 3.18
N LYS A 195 -16.59 -0.75 2.81
CA LYS A 195 -17.79 0.00 3.25
C LYS A 195 -19.08 -0.66 2.79
N THR A 196 -19.12 -1.11 1.53
CA THR A 196 -20.30 -1.77 0.95
C THR A 196 -20.60 -3.07 1.68
N ASN A 197 -19.58 -3.90 1.91
CA ASN A 197 -19.70 -5.15 2.66
C ASN A 197 -20.21 -4.93 4.08
N LEU A 198 -19.70 -3.91 4.79
CA LEU A 198 -20.20 -3.55 6.12
C LEU A 198 -21.68 -3.18 6.09
N LEU A 199 -22.08 -2.34 5.13
CA LEU A 199 -23.48 -1.93 4.98
C LEU A 199 -24.38 -3.11 4.59
N ASP A 200 -23.87 -4.06 3.81
CA ASP A 200 -24.60 -5.27 3.47
C ASP A 200 -24.76 -6.24 4.63
N GLN A 201 -23.72 -6.40 5.44
CA GLN A 201 -23.76 -7.24 6.64
C GLN A 201 -24.62 -6.63 7.74
N THR A 202 -24.63 -5.32 7.89
CA THR A 202 -25.39 -4.63 8.95
C THR A 202 -26.78 -4.22 8.50
N LYS A 203 -27.02 -4.11 7.18
CA LYS A 203 -28.25 -3.55 6.60
C LYS A 203 -28.59 -2.17 7.20
N ASN A 204 -27.55 -1.39 7.50
CA ASN A 204 -27.63 -0.09 8.16
C ASN A 204 -28.32 -0.13 9.55
N ASP A 205 -28.27 -1.28 10.22
CA ASP A 205 -28.85 -1.50 11.55
C ASP A 205 -27.75 -1.57 12.63
N GLU A 206 -27.80 -0.63 13.57
CA GLU A 206 -26.89 -0.57 14.72
C GLU A 206 -27.02 -1.80 15.62
N GLN A 207 -28.23 -2.33 15.82
CA GLN A 207 -28.42 -3.52 16.65
C GLN A 207 -27.71 -4.72 16.03
N ARG A 208 -27.84 -4.88 14.70
CA ARG A 208 -27.15 -5.93 13.96
C ARG A 208 -25.63 -5.75 14.01
N TYR A 209 -25.14 -4.52 13.93
CA TYR A 209 -23.71 -4.22 14.12
C TYR A 209 -23.21 -4.62 15.52
N GLN A 210 -23.94 -4.26 16.58
CA GLN A 210 -23.59 -4.63 17.96
C GLN A 210 -23.59 -6.15 18.16
N GLN A 211 -24.54 -6.87 17.54
CA GLN A 211 -24.56 -8.34 17.57
C GLN A 211 -23.29 -8.92 16.95
N LEU A 212 -22.89 -8.47 15.76
CA LEU A 212 -21.66 -8.91 15.09
C LEU A 212 -20.42 -8.62 15.95
N LEU A 213 -20.37 -7.45 16.59
CA LEU A 213 -19.29 -7.07 17.50
C LEU A 213 -19.22 -8.00 18.72
N THR A 214 -20.37 -8.34 19.32
CA THR A 214 -20.42 -9.26 20.46
C THR A 214 -19.98 -10.67 20.06
N ILE A 215 -20.43 -11.13 18.89
CA ILE A 215 -20.08 -12.44 18.34
C ILE A 215 -18.56 -12.55 18.13
N ALA A 216 -17.95 -11.57 17.45
CA ALA A 216 -16.52 -11.57 17.17
C ALA A 216 -15.66 -11.48 18.46
N LYS A 217 -16.13 -10.76 19.48
CA LYS A 217 -15.44 -10.73 20.79
C LYS A 217 -15.52 -12.06 21.53
N ALA A 218 -16.69 -12.71 21.50
CA ALA A 218 -16.87 -14.02 22.12
C ALA A 218 -15.98 -15.08 21.46
N GLU A 219 -15.87 -15.03 20.13
CA GLU A 219 -14.93 -15.85 19.37
C GLU A 219 -13.49 -15.61 19.79
N TYR A 220 -13.03 -14.35 19.74
CA TYR A 220 -11.66 -14.01 20.13
C TYR A 220 -11.30 -14.57 21.53
N LEU A 221 -12.18 -14.38 22.52
CA LEU A 221 -11.97 -14.91 23.87
C LEU A 221 -11.93 -16.43 23.91
N ALA A 222 -12.82 -17.10 23.19
CA ALA A 222 -12.81 -18.55 23.10
C ALA A 222 -11.52 -19.09 22.48
N ILE A 223 -11.01 -18.46 21.42
CA ILE A 223 -9.75 -18.85 20.79
C ILE A 223 -8.58 -18.68 21.77
N GLN A 224 -8.56 -17.58 22.54
CA GLN A 224 -7.54 -17.37 23.58
C GLN A 224 -7.59 -18.45 24.67
N ASP A 225 -8.78 -18.88 25.10
CA ASP A 225 -8.93 -19.95 26.08
C ASP A 225 -8.49 -21.31 25.53
N ILE A 226 -8.70 -21.57 24.24
CA ILE A 226 -8.23 -22.81 23.58
C ILE A 226 -6.70 -22.82 23.50
N ILE A 227 -6.08 -21.72 23.05
CA ILE A 227 -4.61 -21.59 23.00
C ILE A 227 -4.00 -21.77 24.40
N ALA A 228 -4.71 -21.35 25.45
CA ALA A 228 -4.30 -21.50 26.84
C ALA A 228 -4.68 -22.87 27.47
N HIS A 229 -5.08 -23.87 26.68
CA HIS A 229 -5.48 -25.21 27.13
C HIS A 229 -6.59 -25.26 28.17
N LYS A 230 -7.51 -24.29 28.17
CA LYS A 230 -8.66 -24.29 29.10
C LYS A 230 -9.87 -25.07 28.57
N GLY A 231 -9.80 -25.57 27.34
CA GLY A 231 -10.83 -26.38 26.70
C GLY A 231 -10.87 -27.82 27.21
N LYS A 232 -12.02 -28.49 27.05
CA LYS A 232 -12.13 -29.94 27.23
C LYS A 232 -11.83 -30.63 25.90
N GLU A 233 -10.74 -31.38 25.88
CA GLU A 233 -10.26 -32.07 24.68
C GLU A 233 -10.15 -33.57 24.92
N THR A 234 -10.29 -34.33 23.84
CA THR A 234 -10.13 -35.79 23.83
C THR A 234 -9.07 -36.18 22.82
N ALA A 235 -8.13 -37.03 23.21
CA ALA A 235 -7.12 -37.55 22.29
C ALA A 235 -7.77 -38.46 21.24
N ALA A 236 -7.44 -38.23 19.98
CA ALA A 236 -7.96 -38.95 18.81
C ALA A 236 -6.91 -39.83 18.11
N GLY A 237 -5.70 -39.93 18.68
CA GLY A 237 -4.60 -40.74 18.18
C GLY A 237 -3.45 -39.91 17.59
N HIS A 238 -2.40 -40.60 17.16
CA HIS A 238 -1.28 -40.00 16.43
C HIS A 238 -1.64 -39.86 14.94
N VAL A 239 -1.17 -38.78 14.31
CA VAL A 239 -1.36 -38.47 12.89
C VAL A 239 -0.04 -38.08 12.25
N ASP A 240 0.14 -38.43 10.98
CA ASP A 240 1.29 -38.02 10.17
C ASP A 240 1.01 -36.73 9.40
N ALA A 241 2.08 -36.08 8.90
CA ALA A 241 1.92 -34.92 8.02
C ALA A 241 1.15 -35.30 6.74
N GLY A 242 0.12 -34.53 6.41
CA GLY A 242 -0.76 -34.78 5.27
C GLY A 242 -2.00 -35.62 5.58
N ASP A 243 -2.09 -36.23 6.77
CA ASP A 243 -3.28 -36.97 7.18
C ASP A 243 -4.48 -36.04 7.30
N LYS A 244 -5.65 -36.53 6.87
CA LYS A 244 -6.91 -35.80 7.04
C LYS A 244 -7.30 -35.78 8.52
N ILE A 245 -7.36 -34.59 9.09
CA ILE A 245 -7.73 -34.39 10.51
C ILE A 245 -9.14 -33.82 10.69
N ALA A 246 -9.64 -33.07 9.71
CA ALA A 246 -10.97 -32.46 9.77
C ALA A 246 -11.47 -32.06 8.36
N SER A 247 -12.66 -31.47 8.30
CA SER A 247 -13.21 -30.82 7.11
C SER A 247 -13.74 -29.42 7.44
N ILE A 248 -13.53 -28.44 6.57
CA ILE A 248 -14.00 -27.06 6.73
C ILE A 248 -15.53 -27.03 6.72
N ILE A 249 -16.14 -26.37 7.71
CA ILE A 249 -17.60 -26.14 7.74
C ILE A 249 -17.98 -25.26 6.55
N GLN A 250 -18.96 -25.72 5.76
CA GLN A 250 -19.46 -24.96 4.62
C GLN A 250 -20.53 -23.97 5.06
N GLY A 251 -20.31 -22.68 4.79
CA GLY A 251 -21.19 -21.60 5.18
C GLY A 251 -20.82 -21.00 6.53
N ALA A 252 -21.80 -20.36 7.17
CA ALA A 252 -21.64 -19.81 8.51
C ALA A 252 -21.44 -20.92 9.55
N SER A 253 -20.63 -20.65 10.56
CA SER A 253 -20.40 -21.52 11.71
C SER A 253 -20.52 -20.70 13.00
N CYS A 254 -20.38 -21.33 14.18
CA CYS A 254 -20.45 -20.57 15.43
C CYS A 254 -19.44 -19.43 15.41
N ASN A 255 -19.96 -18.22 15.59
CA ASN A 255 -19.26 -16.94 15.56
C ASN A 255 -18.61 -16.48 14.25
N SER A 256 -18.71 -17.26 13.16
CA SER A 256 -18.16 -16.92 11.85
C SER A 256 -19.24 -16.95 10.77
N ASN A 257 -19.19 -15.98 9.85
CA ASN A 257 -20.22 -15.80 8.82
C ASN A 257 -19.87 -16.41 7.46
N GLY A 258 -18.76 -17.17 7.34
CA GLY A 258 -18.33 -17.71 6.05
C GLY A 258 -17.38 -18.89 6.14
N THR A 259 -17.29 -19.64 5.05
CA THR A 259 -16.45 -20.83 4.90
C THR A 259 -14.97 -20.48 4.99
N HIS A 260 -14.31 -20.86 6.08
CA HIS A 260 -12.86 -20.84 6.22
C HIS A 260 -12.42 -21.81 7.30
N VAL A 261 -11.13 -22.18 7.30
CA VAL A 261 -10.44 -22.68 8.49
C VAL A 261 -9.64 -21.55 9.08
N HIS A 262 -9.79 -21.33 10.38
CA HIS A 262 -8.92 -20.44 11.13
C HIS A 262 -7.76 -21.28 11.67
N PHE A 263 -6.58 -21.07 11.07
CA PHE A 263 -5.37 -21.85 11.32
C PHE A 263 -4.41 -21.07 12.23
N ILE A 264 -4.06 -21.69 13.36
CA ILE A 264 -3.20 -21.10 14.38
C ILE A 264 -1.97 -21.99 14.56
N VAL A 265 -0.81 -21.36 14.65
CA VAL A 265 0.40 -21.98 15.23
C VAL A 265 0.57 -21.40 16.63
N SER A 266 0.65 -22.27 17.63
CA SER A 266 0.89 -21.90 19.02
C SER A 266 2.26 -22.44 19.45
N GLU A 267 3.02 -21.60 20.15
CA GLU A 267 4.29 -21.99 20.77
C GLU A 267 4.26 -21.56 22.24
N ASN A 268 4.42 -22.51 23.16
CA ASN A 268 4.36 -22.29 24.61
C ASN A 268 3.10 -21.53 25.07
N GLY A 269 1.93 -21.85 24.50
CA GLY A 269 0.65 -21.22 24.83
C GLY A 269 0.48 -19.79 24.31
N ALA A 270 1.28 -19.39 23.32
CA ALA A 270 1.15 -18.10 22.64
C ALA A 270 1.01 -18.30 21.13
N ALA A 271 0.03 -17.65 20.52
CA ALA A 271 -0.11 -17.63 19.07
C ALA A 271 1.08 -16.96 18.40
N LYS A 272 1.50 -17.54 17.26
CA LYS A 272 2.58 -17.07 16.40
C LYS A 272 2.10 -16.93 14.97
N ASN A 273 2.85 -16.20 14.16
CA ASN A 273 2.52 -15.98 12.76
C ASN A 273 2.69 -17.27 11.93
N PRO A 274 1.61 -17.90 11.42
CA PRO A 274 1.73 -19.16 10.68
C PRO A 274 2.64 -19.10 9.44
N PHE A 275 2.81 -17.90 8.85
CA PHE A 275 3.68 -17.70 7.69
C PHE A 275 5.18 -17.90 7.97
N ASP A 276 5.60 -17.89 9.23
CA ASP A 276 6.98 -18.20 9.61
C ASP A 276 7.31 -19.69 9.37
N TRP A 277 6.27 -20.54 9.29
CA TRP A 277 6.41 -21.98 9.06
C TRP A 277 5.88 -22.44 7.70
N LEU A 278 4.81 -21.83 7.17
CA LEU A 278 4.20 -22.27 5.92
C LEU A 278 5.08 -21.98 4.70
N SER A 279 5.10 -22.91 3.74
CA SER A 279 5.85 -22.78 2.50
C SER A 279 5.36 -21.64 1.61
N GLY A 280 6.30 -20.88 1.04
CA GLY A 280 6.01 -19.83 0.06
C GLY A 280 5.57 -20.33 -1.32
N SER A 281 5.76 -21.62 -1.61
CA SER A 281 5.47 -22.22 -2.91
C SER A 281 4.02 -22.72 -3.00
N VAL A 282 3.05 -21.83 -2.81
CA VAL A 282 1.62 -22.14 -2.90
C VAL A 282 0.92 -21.28 -3.95
N ASP A 283 0.00 -21.89 -4.72
CA ASP A 283 -0.92 -21.14 -5.57
C ASP A 283 -2.05 -20.55 -4.70
N TRP A 284 -2.27 -19.25 -4.80
CA TRP A 284 -3.23 -18.53 -3.97
C TRP A 284 -3.95 -17.39 -4.70
N VAL A 285 -5.02 -16.91 -4.07
CA VAL A 285 -5.77 -15.71 -4.45
C VAL A 285 -6.06 -14.87 -3.22
N ASP A 286 -5.89 -13.57 -3.34
CA ASP A 286 -6.20 -12.62 -2.27
C ASP A 286 -7.72 -12.39 -2.16
N ASN A 287 -8.24 -12.60 -0.96
CA ASN A 287 -9.60 -12.25 -0.54
C ASN A 287 -9.58 -11.61 0.87
N SER A 288 -8.43 -11.07 1.28
CA SER A 288 -8.18 -10.56 2.64
C SER A 288 -8.29 -9.05 2.77
N ASP A 289 -8.78 -8.39 1.71
CA ASP A 289 -8.84 -6.94 1.63
C ASP A 289 -7.45 -6.28 1.77
N GLY A 290 -6.40 -6.96 1.29
CA GLY A 290 -5.03 -6.45 1.18
C GLY A 290 -4.12 -6.77 2.38
N ASP A 291 -4.39 -7.82 3.15
CA ASP A 291 -3.46 -8.25 4.19
C ASP A 291 -2.15 -8.77 3.58
N GLN A 292 -1.05 -8.61 4.32
CA GLN A 292 0.25 -9.08 3.85
C GLN A 292 0.27 -10.61 3.76
N PHE A 293 0.62 -11.12 2.57
CA PHE A 293 0.85 -12.55 2.33
C PHE A 293 2.35 -12.79 2.12
N ASN A 294 3.06 -13.29 3.15
CA ASN A 294 4.51 -13.53 3.10
C ASN A 294 4.95 -14.85 3.78
N PRO A 295 4.42 -16.01 3.36
CA PRO A 295 4.91 -17.32 3.80
C PRO A 295 6.36 -17.55 3.38
N HIS A 296 7.21 -17.95 4.32
CA HIS A 296 8.65 -18.13 4.10
C HIS A 296 9.26 -19.33 4.83
N GLY A 297 8.43 -20.23 5.36
CA GLY A 297 8.86 -21.49 5.96
C GLY A 297 8.87 -22.66 4.98
N ASN A 298 8.78 -23.89 5.51
CA ASN A 298 8.87 -25.14 4.75
C ASN A 298 7.76 -26.15 5.04
N TRP A 299 6.79 -25.81 5.88
CA TRP A 299 5.65 -26.66 6.18
C TRP A 299 4.69 -26.72 5.01
N THR A 300 4.06 -27.88 4.87
CA THR A 300 2.92 -28.04 3.96
C THR A 300 1.74 -27.22 4.45
N TRP A 301 0.89 -26.80 3.51
CA TRP A 301 -0.32 -26.08 3.86
C TRP A 301 -1.38 -27.02 4.44
N PRO A 302 -2.18 -26.58 5.42
CA PRO A 302 -3.21 -27.41 6.05
C PRO A 302 -4.42 -27.67 5.15
N ILE A 303 -4.45 -27.09 3.95
CA ILE A 303 -5.51 -27.20 2.96
C ILE A 303 -4.90 -27.35 1.56
N LYS A 304 -5.69 -27.84 0.60
CA LYS A 304 -5.25 -27.98 -0.79
C LYS A 304 -5.18 -26.64 -1.52
N SER A 305 -4.25 -26.51 -2.46
CA SER A 305 -4.27 -25.41 -3.43
C SER A 305 -5.48 -25.54 -4.39
N ARG A 306 -5.97 -24.45 -4.99
CA ARG A 306 -5.58 -23.05 -4.82
C ARG A 306 -6.12 -22.46 -3.50
N VAL A 307 -5.26 -21.79 -2.74
CA VAL A 307 -5.58 -21.21 -1.43
C VAL A 307 -6.29 -19.87 -1.62
N LYS A 308 -7.50 -19.74 -1.09
CA LYS A 308 -8.19 -18.46 -0.93
C LYS A 308 -7.85 -17.89 0.43
N PHE A 309 -7.12 -16.78 0.44
CA PHE A 309 -6.63 -16.11 1.64
C PHE A 309 -7.62 -15.05 2.10
N ASN A 310 -8.29 -15.26 3.24
CA ASN A 310 -9.38 -14.42 3.71
C ASN A 310 -8.96 -13.44 4.81
N GLN A 311 -7.93 -13.75 5.60
CA GLN A 311 -7.41 -12.84 6.63
C GLN A 311 -6.01 -13.26 7.11
N GLY A 312 -5.12 -12.29 7.31
CA GLY A 312 -3.75 -12.49 7.79
C GLY A 312 -3.58 -12.55 9.30
N TYR A 313 -2.36 -12.78 9.77
CA TYR A 313 -2.03 -12.74 11.19
C TYR A 313 -1.78 -11.31 11.68
N GLY A 314 -2.26 -11.00 12.88
CA GLY A 314 -1.97 -9.77 13.61
C GLY A 314 -2.94 -8.62 13.36
N VAL A 315 -2.41 -7.42 13.15
CA VAL A 315 -3.19 -6.18 12.98
C VAL A 315 -3.61 -6.03 11.51
N THR A 316 -4.55 -6.87 11.11
CA THR A 316 -5.09 -6.97 9.74
C THR A 316 -5.92 -5.75 9.32
N SER A 317 -6.21 -5.66 8.02
CA SER A 317 -7.14 -4.70 7.40
C SER A 317 -8.48 -4.70 8.13
N PHE A 318 -9.00 -5.90 8.45
CA PHE A 318 -10.23 -6.07 9.23
C PHE A 318 -10.10 -5.52 10.66
N VAL A 319 -9.03 -5.88 11.39
CA VAL A 319 -8.79 -5.40 12.77
C VAL A 319 -8.71 -3.87 12.82
N GLN A 320 -7.96 -3.27 11.90
CA GLN A 320 -7.81 -1.81 11.83
C GLN A 320 -9.10 -1.10 11.42
N THR A 321 -9.89 -1.72 10.55
CA THR A 321 -11.11 -1.11 10.03
C THR A 321 -12.23 -1.16 11.05
N TYR A 322 -12.49 -2.33 11.61
CA TYR A 322 -13.68 -2.59 12.40
C TYR A 322 -13.44 -2.51 13.91
N HIS A 323 -12.20 -2.73 14.36
CA HIS A 323 -11.85 -2.80 15.79
C HIS A 323 -12.72 -3.77 16.60
N TRP A 324 -13.20 -4.84 15.97
CA TRP A 324 -14.05 -5.83 16.65
C TRP A 324 -13.27 -6.65 17.68
N TYR A 325 -12.02 -6.98 17.36
CA TYR A 325 -11.04 -7.61 18.23
C TYR A 325 -9.67 -6.94 18.04
N PRO A 326 -8.76 -7.03 19.02
CA PRO A 326 -7.50 -6.27 19.01
C PRO A 326 -6.42 -6.87 18.12
N PHE A 327 -6.48 -8.16 17.81
CA PHE A 327 -5.42 -8.90 17.13
C PHE A 327 -5.97 -10.19 16.53
N HIS A 328 -5.60 -10.53 15.29
CA HIS A 328 -5.91 -11.83 14.69
C HIS A 328 -4.81 -12.84 15.01
N ASN A 329 -5.13 -13.91 15.73
CA ASN A 329 -4.16 -14.88 16.27
C ASN A 329 -3.86 -16.06 15.34
N GLY A 330 -4.34 -16.02 14.11
CA GLY A 330 -4.10 -17.05 13.10
C GLY A 330 -4.19 -16.48 11.69
N ILE A 331 -4.39 -17.35 10.72
CA ILE A 331 -4.77 -16.97 9.35
C ILE A 331 -6.09 -17.64 9.00
N ASP A 332 -6.96 -16.93 8.27
CA ASP A 332 -8.20 -17.48 7.75
C ASP A 332 -8.05 -17.82 6.28
N ILE A 333 -8.22 -19.10 5.97
CA ILE A 333 -8.00 -19.62 4.62
C ILE A 333 -9.05 -20.66 4.27
N ASN A 334 -9.34 -20.81 2.98
CA ASN A 334 -10.08 -21.96 2.47
C ASN A 334 -9.48 -22.41 1.14
N SER A 335 -9.81 -23.62 0.70
CA SER A 335 -9.40 -24.12 -0.61
C SER A 335 -10.53 -23.93 -1.61
N GLU A 336 -10.18 -23.58 -2.86
CA GLU A 336 -11.15 -23.53 -3.96
C GLU A 336 -11.54 -24.93 -4.47
N SER A 337 -10.74 -25.95 -4.17
CA SER A 337 -10.87 -27.29 -4.75
C SER A 337 -11.33 -28.37 -3.76
N ALA A 338 -11.23 -28.11 -2.45
CA ALA A 338 -11.56 -29.07 -1.42
C ALA A 338 -11.97 -28.40 -0.10
N ASN A 339 -12.60 -29.17 0.77
CA ASN A 339 -12.88 -28.79 2.16
C ASN A 339 -12.05 -29.60 3.16
N THR A 340 -11.08 -30.38 2.71
CA THR A 340 -10.25 -31.21 3.60
C THR A 340 -9.22 -30.36 4.35
N VAL A 341 -9.11 -30.59 5.65
CA VAL A 341 -8.03 -30.07 6.50
C VAL A 341 -7.07 -31.20 6.84
N MET A 342 -5.77 -30.94 6.66
CA MET A 342 -4.69 -31.89 6.83
C MET A 342 -3.72 -31.44 7.93
N ALA A 343 -3.13 -32.39 8.64
CA ALA A 343 -2.05 -32.10 9.58
C ALA A 343 -0.82 -31.56 8.84
N VAL A 344 -0.27 -30.43 9.28
CA VAL A 344 0.93 -29.84 8.64
C VAL A 344 2.23 -30.56 9.01
N LYS A 345 2.21 -31.30 10.13
CA LYS A 345 3.32 -32.00 10.79
C LYS A 345 2.76 -33.17 11.62
N PRO A 346 3.56 -34.22 11.89
CA PRO A 346 3.14 -35.33 12.74
C PRO A 346 2.91 -34.87 14.19
N GLY A 347 2.07 -35.61 14.92
CA GLY A 347 1.78 -35.31 16.32
C GLY A 347 0.56 -36.04 16.86
N THR A 348 0.19 -35.73 18.10
CA THR A 348 -1.03 -36.25 18.73
C THR A 348 -2.22 -35.34 18.40
N LEU A 349 -3.23 -35.89 17.74
CA LEU A 349 -4.48 -35.20 17.43
C LEU A 349 -5.39 -35.17 18.66
N TYR A 350 -5.92 -33.99 18.95
CA TYR A 350 -6.95 -33.75 19.94
C TYR A 350 -8.19 -33.17 19.27
N LYS A 351 -9.35 -33.67 19.69
CA LYS A 351 -10.67 -33.20 19.28
C LYS A 351 -11.31 -32.45 20.44
N GLY A 352 -11.69 -31.20 20.21
CA GLY A 352 -12.25 -30.31 21.22
C GLY A 352 -13.42 -29.51 20.68
N SER A 353 -14.11 -28.82 21.59
CA SER A 353 -15.11 -27.84 21.20
C SER A 353 -15.14 -26.71 22.21
N TYR A 354 -15.56 -25.52 21.75
CA TYR A 354 -15.80 -24.38 22.62
C TYR A 354 -17.22 -23.86 22.46
N ILE A 355 -17.72 -23.21 23.50
CA ILE A 355 -19.03 -22.58 23.50
C ILE A 355 -18.86 -21.11 23.12
N GLY A 356 -19.33 -20.75 21.94
CA GLY A 356 -19.40 -19.40 21.42
C GLY A 356 -20.63 -18.63 21.87
N TRP A 357 -20.95 -17.58 21.14
CA TRP A 357 -22.09 -16.72 21.42
C TRP A 357 -23.42 -17.50 21.40
N ASN A 358 -24.34 -17.14 22.29
CA ASN A 358 -25.64 -17.80 22.48
C ASN A 358 -25.60 -19.32 22.73
N GLY A 359 -24.49 -19.85 23.26
CA GLY A 359 -24.37 -21.28 23.56
C GLY A 359 -24.04 -22.15 22.34
N CYS A 360 -23.73 -21.53 21.20
CA CYS A 360 -23.32 -22.26 19.99
C CYS A 360 -22.02 -23.02 20.24
N THR A 361 -21.97 -24.32 19.93
CA THR A 361 -20.75 -25.12 20.14
C THR A 361 -19.99 -25.26 18.83
N LEU A 362 -18.73 -24.79 18.78
CA LEU A 362 -17.86 -24.96 17.63
C LEU A 362 -16.84 -26.08 17.88
N PRO A 363 -16.81 -27.14 17.04
CA PRO A 363 -15.73 -28.11 17.06
C PRO A 363 -14.43 -27.49 16.53
N TYR A 364 -13.30 -27.92 17.11
CA TYR A 364 -11.96 -27.62 16.62
C TYR A 364 -11.07 -28.85 16.79
N VAL A 365 -10.00 -28.90 16.01
CA VAL A 365 -8.93 -29.89 16.23
C VAL A 365 -7.64 -29.18 16.60
N ARG A 366 -6.84 -29.83 17.45
CA ARG A 366 -5.49 -29.41 17.83
C ARG A 366 -4.54 -30.55 17.54
N VAL A 367 -3.38 -30.28 16.97
CA VAL A 367 -2.29 -31.25 16.84
C VAL A 367 -1.15 -30.77 17.72
N ASP A 368 -0.84 -31.56 18.74
CA ASP A 368 0.34 -31.40 19.59
C ASP A 368 1.52 -32.08 18.89
N HIS A 369 2.45 -31.30 18.36
CA HIS A 369 3.49 -31.84 17.50
C HIS A 369 4.56 -32.58 18.29
N ASP A 370 5.13 -33.62 17.69
CA ASP A 370 6.20 -34.41 18.31
C ASP A 370 7.48 -33.57 18.59
N GLU A 371 7.62 -32.44 17.89
CA GLU A 371 8.65 -31.42 18.14
C GLU A 371 8.23 -30.53 19.33
N ASN A 372 9.09 -30.43 20.35
CA ASN A 372 8.77 -29.77 21.62
C ASN A 372 8.18 -28.35 21.44
N SER A 373 7.10 -28.08 22.17
CA SER A 373 6.46 -26.77 22.38
C SER A 373 5.66 -26.20 21.21
N LEU A 374 5.49 -26.90 20.09
CA LEU A 374 4.68 -26.44 18.96
C LEU A 374 3.36 -27.18 18.84
N GLU A 375 2.30 -26.41 18.62
CA GLU A 375 0.97 -26.94 18.38
C GLU A 375 0.30 -26.21 17.22
N THR A 376 -0.59 -26.91 16.54
CA THR A 376 -1.46 -26.29 15.54
C THR A 376 -2.92 -26.46 15.90
N LEU A 377 -3.70 -25.40 15.72
CA LEU A 377 -5.14 -25.43 15.94
C LEU A 377 -5.88 -25.08 14.66
N TYR A 378 -6.99 -25.77 14.45
CA TYR A 378 -7.80 -25.69 13.24
C TYR A 378 -9.26 -25.52 13.69
N LEU A 379 -9.77 -24.30 13.53
CA LEU A 379 -11.11 -23.91 13.94
C LEU A 379 -12.02 -23.76 12.72
N HIS A 380 -13.34 -23.70 12.95
CA HIS A 380 -14.37 -23.72 11.90
C HIS A 380 -14.37 -25.01 11.07
N VAL A 381 -14.14 -26.14 11.77
CA VAL A 381 -14.05 -27.47 11.17
C VAL A 381 -15.04 -28.45 11.80
N ILE A 382 -15.28 -29.56 11.11
CA ILE A 382 -16.03 -30.73 11.57
C ILE A 382 -15.19 -32.01 11.35
N TYR A 383 -15.34 -33.01 12.23
CA TYR A 383 -14.46 -34.19 12.29
C TYR A 383 -15.16 -35.45 12.79
#